data_AF-A0A8S9DQM8-F1
#
_entry.id   AF-A0A8S9DQM8-F1
#
_cell.length_a   1.000
_cell.length_b   1.000
_cell.length_c   1.000
_cell.angle_alpha   90.00
_cell.angle_beta   90.00
_cell.angle_gamma   90.00
#
_symmetry.space_group_name_H-M   'P 1'
#
loop_
_entity.id
_entity.type
_entity.pdbx_description
1 polymer ?
#
loop_
_entity_poly.entity_id
_entity_poly.type
_entity_poly.pdbx_seq_one_letter_code
_entity_poly.pdbx_strand_id
1 'polypeptide(L)'
;MRKTLKWLAGIILLVGIAAGAYFWATGMIDSNFAYRSQIKDTPPAPGEMLGEASSSRLVFVLIDALRYDTSLKSDVMPTLNQLRLQGASALMHSQPPSFSEPGYTTLLTGAWPEINDGPVFNLDYEEIPSFTQDNLFSAAHRAGFKTAVSGYYWFEKLIPQSVVDLRFYTAGEDAAADREVVDAALPWLKNNEAQLVLIHIDQVDYAGHHEGGPQSPNWDTAAKRADDLLAEILATLDLQRDTIVVLSDHGQIDAGGHGGQDPVALLEPFVIAGEGVNPGEYADIQMVDVAPTLAALLGTNIPASAQGSVQREMLSLSESVRAALPIAVQSQQTALLTAYMDALDINKSKFEIPDSSTVSDYQNIINSLRNKRVFSERIGRAIPVALLLAMVITLLIRQRKSGSLSGVVGGLVFAFLFDLRYAFIDKKAYSLSSITSQMDLILYVGVTSAVLLIFIWLVTSITQKTFCLTPGEAGIKTLSLGLSIVFIISLPVWLSFYLNGAVVTWTLPDYFTSYMALIGLIQVLIVSGVTPILAGLTALVSRIRHKSI
;
A
#
# COMPACT_ATOMS: atom_id res chain seq x y z
N MET A 1 -37.32 -7.21 -37.45
CA MET A 1 -36.58 -8.34 -36.82
C MET A 1 -35.08 -8.06 -36.64
N ARG A 2 -34.30 -7.79 -37.70
CA ARG A 2 -32.82 -7.64 -37.61
C ARG A 2 -32.33 -6.45 -36.78
N LYS A 3 -33.07 -5.32 -36.71
CA LYS A 3 -32.71 -4.13 -35.89
C LYS A 3 -33.06 -4.34 -34.41
N THR A 4 -34.25 -4.87 -34.13
CA THR A 4 -34.67 -5.23 -32.76
C THR A 4 -33.70 -6.20 -32.11
N LEU A 5 -33.26 -7.23 -32.84
CA LEU A 5 -32.28 -8.20 -32.35
C LEU A 5 -30.93 -7.53 -32.01
N LYS A 6 -30.42 -6.65 -32.87
CA LYS A 6 -29.19 -5.89 -32.60
C LYS A 6 -29.32 -4.99 -31.38
N TRP A 7 -30.50 -4.39 -31.20
CA TRP A 7 -30.77 -3.50 -30.08
C TRP A 7 -30.80 -4.27 -28.76
N LEU A 8 -31.54 -5.38 -28.70
CA LEU A 8 -31.56 -6.28 -27.54
C LEU A 8 -30.17 -6.86 -27.24
N ALA A 9 -29.45 -7.33 -28.25
CA ALA A 9 -28.10 -7.86 -28.08
C ALA A 9 -27.12 -6.82 -27.49
N GLY A 10 -27.20 -5.55 -27.94
CA GLY A 10 -26.36 -4.49 -27.40
C GLY A 10 -26.71 -4.11 -25.95
N ILE A 11 -28.00 -4.13 -25.58
CA ILE A 11 -28.42 -3.91 -24.19
C ILE A 11 -27.92 -5.05 -23.30
N ILE A 12 -28.14 -6.31 -23.71
CA ILE A 12 -27.70 -7.49 -22.96
C ILE A 12 -26.18 -7.47 -22.78
N LEU A 13 -25.43 -7.13 -23.83
CA LEU A 13 -23.97 -7.02 -23.76
C LEU A 13 -23.53 -5.99 -22.73
N LEU A 14 -24.09 -4.77 -22.76
CA LEU A 14 -23.71 -3.71 -21.81
C LEU A 14 -24.13 -4.05 -20.37
N VAL A 15 -25.29 -4.65 -20.16
CA VAL A 15 -25.70 -5.13 -18.84
C VAL A 15 -24.73 -6.20 -18.32
N GLY A 16 -24.30 -7.13 -19.19
CA GLY A 16 -23.29 -8.13 -18.84
C GLY A 16 -21.94 -7.51 -18.50
N ILE A 17 -21.48 -6.50 -19.26
CA ILE A 17 -20.26 -5.75 -18.97
C ILE A 17 -20.37 -5.01 -17.63
N ALA A 18 -21.52 -4.37 -17.36
CA ALA A 18 -21.76 -3.68 -16.10
C ALA A 18 -21.66 -4.65 -14.91
N ALA A 19 -22.35 -5.80 -14.98
CA ALA A 19 -22.27 -6.83 -13.95
C ALA A 19 -20.84 -7.36 -13.77
N GLY A 20 -20.14 -7.64 -14.86
CA GLY A 20 -18.74 -8.10 -14.82
C GLY A 20 -17.82 -7.07 -14.17
N ALA A 21 -17.98 -5.78 -14.49
CA ALA A 21 -17.18 -4.71 -13.91
C ALA A 21 -17.43 -4.53 -12.41
N TYR A 22 -18.69 -4.67 -11.96
CA TYR A 22 -19.03 -4.66 -10.54
C TYR A 22 -18.34 -5.80 -9.77
N PHE A 23 -18.54 -7.05 -10.19
CA PHE A 23 -17.96 -8.20 -9.49
C PHE A 23 -16.43 -8.19 -9.53
N TRP A 24 -15.84 -7.69 -10.61
CA TRP A 24 -14.40 -7.57 -10.72
C TRP A 24 -13.85 -6.49 -9.79
N ALA A 25 -14.46 -5.29 -9.75
CA ALA A 25 -14.02 -4.23 -8.84
C ALA A 25 -14.10 -4.66 -7.37
N THR A 26 -15.21 -5.31 -6.98
CA THR A 26 -15.38 -5.87 -5.63
C THR A 26 -14.34 -6.96 -5.34
N GLY A 27 -14.19 -7.94 -6.22
CA GLY A 27 -13.21 -9.01 -6.05
C GLY A 27 -11.76 -8.50 -5.96
N MET A 28 -11.42 -7.43 -6.68
CA MET A 28 -10.09 -6.80 -6.57
C MET A 28 -9.84 -6.26 -5.16
N ILE A 29 -10.79 -5.52 -4.60
CA ILE A 29 -10.66 -4.96 -3.25
C ILE A 29 -10.67 -6.07 -2.19
N ASP A 30 -11.67 -6.95 -2.24
CA ASP A 30 -11.83 -8.04 -1.26
C ASP A 30 -10.58 -8.93 -1.22
N SER A 31 -9.93 -9.17 -2.37
CA SER A 31 -8.71 -9.97 -2.43
C SER A 31 -7.49 -9.32 -1.78
N ASN A 32 -7.43 -7.98 -1.66
CA ASN A 32 -6.37 -7.31 -0.90
C ASN A 32 -6.58 -7.50 0.60
N PHE A 33 -7.81 -7.30 1.09
CA PHE A 33 -8.17 -7.54 2.48
C PHE A 33 -7.99 -9.01 2.90
N ALA A 34 -8.28 -9.94 2.00
CA ALA A 34 -8.12 -11.37 2.24
C ALA A 34 -6.69 -11.90 2.03
N TYR A 35 -5.76 -11.07 1.56
CA TYR A 35 -4.40 -11.54 1.26
C TYR A 35 -3.70 -12.02 2.53
N ARG A 36 -3.00 -13.15 2.40
CA ARG A 36 -2.08 -13.67 3.41
C ARG A 36 -0.83 -14.22 2.75
N SER A 37 0.29 -14.18 3.47
CA SER A 37 1.60 -14.61 2.98
C SER A 37 1.57 -16.07 2.56
N GLN A 38 2.34 -16.42 1.52
CA GLN A 38 2.50 -17.82 1.11
C GLN A 38 3.24 -18.66 2.16
N ILE A 39 4.00 -18.03 3.05
CA ILE A 39 4.71 -18.70 4.14
C ILE A 39 4.00 -18.55 5.49
N LYS A 40 2.72 -18.15 5.51
CA LYS A 40 1.94 -17.95 6.75
C LYS A 40 1.83 -19.21 7.61
N ASP A 41 1.65 -20.37 6.96
CA ASP A 41 1.37 -21.64 7.65
C ASP A 41 2.66 -22.39 7.99
N THR A 42 3.76 -22.05 7.31
CA THR A 42 5.09 -22.64 7.49
C THR A 42 6.17 -21.56 7.46
N PRO A 43 6.17 -20.62 8.41
CA PRO A 43 7.22 -19.61 8.51
C PRO A 43 8.57 -20.27 8.81
N PRO A 44 9.70 -19.65 8.42
CA PRO A 44 11.01 -20.09 8.88
C PRO A 44 11.08 -20.06 10.41
N ALA A 45 11.77 -21.04 11.00
CA ALA A 45 11.97 -21.09 12.44
C ALA A 45 12.92 -19.97 12.90
N PRO A 46 12.73 -19.43 14.12
CA PRO A 46 13.69 -18.51 14.73
C PRO A 46 15.10 -19.09 14.79
N GLY A 47 16.10 -18.25 14.54
CA GLY A 47 17.51 -18.61 14.68
C GLY A 47 18.01 -18.53 16.13
N GLU A 48 19.31 -18.77 16.28
CA GLU A 48 20.02 -18.63 17.56
C GLU A 48 20.25 -17.16 17.92
N MET A 49 20.46 -16.88 19.22
CA MET A 49 20.83 -15.55 19.70
C MET A 49 22.22 -15.14 19.20
N LEU A 50 22.43 -13.85 18.96
CA LEU A 50 23.69 -13.32 18.46
C LEU A 50 24.75 -13.13 19.55
N GLY A 51 24.35 -12.87 20.80
CA GLY A 51 25.28 -12.76 21.92
C GLY A 51 24.88 -11.69 22.92
N GLU A 52 25.88 -11.05 23.55
CA GLU A 52 25.64 -9.98 24.52
C GLU A 52 25.11 -8.72 23.84
N ALA A 53 24.03 -8.17 24.40
CA ALA A 53 23.44 -6.92 23.96
C ALA A 53 24.44 -5.76 24.07
N SER A 54 24.41 -4.85 23.11
CA SER A 54 25.24 -3.63 23.14
C SER A 54 24.56 -2.49 23.89
N SER A 55 23.26 -2.61 24.16
CA SER A 55 22.47 -1.63 24.90
C SER A 55 21.68 -2.32 26.01
N SER A 56 21.50 -1.63 27.14
CA SER A 56 20.74 -2.16 28.28
C SER A 56 19.23 -2.13 28.03
N ARG A 57 18.77 -1.20 27.19
CA ARG A 57 17.36 -0.99 26.85
C ARG A 57 17.24 -0.25 25.52
N LEU A 58 16.31 -0.71 24.69
CA LEU A 58 15.92 -0.07 23.45
C LEU A 58 14.50 0.52 23.58
N VAL A 59 14.38 1.83 23.35
CA VAL A 59 13.09 2.52 23.21
C VAL A 59 12.84 2.80 21.74
N PHE A 60 11.77 2.21 21.20
CA PHE A 60 11.31 2.36 19.83
C PHE A 60 10.16 3.37 19.82
N VAL A 61 10.43 4.59 19.36
CA VAL A 61 9.41 5.62 19.17
C VAL A 61 8.98 5.64 17.71
N LEU A 62 7.75 5.21 17.45
CA LEU A 62 7.12 5.26 16.14
C LEU A 62 6.23 6.51 16.08
N ILE A 63 6.59 7.49 15.25
CA ILE A 63 5.72 8.65 14.98
C ILE A 63 5.01 8.37 13.66
N ASP A 64 3.71 8.09 13.74
CA ASP A 64 2.90 7.67 12.60
C ASP A 64 2.86 8.72 11.50
N ALA A 65 3.02 8.28 10.26
CA ALA A 65 2.97 9.11 9.05
C ALA A 65 3.94 10.31 8.98
N LEU A 66 4.93 10.40 9.87
CA LEU A 66 5.91 11.48 9.88
C LEU A 66 6.76 11.46 8.61
N ARG A 67 6.47 12.38 7.70
CA ARG A 67 7.26 12.59 6.49
C ARG A 67 8.71 12.96 6.81
N TYR A 68 9.63 12.44 5.98
CA TYR A 68 11.05 12.79 6.08
C TYR A 68 11.32 14.29 6.05
N ASP A 69 10.70 15.04 5.14
CA ASP A 69 10.92 16.49 5.01
C ASP A 69 10.48 17.29 6.26
N THR A 70 9.38 16.88 6.90
CA THR A 70 8.89 17.47 8.14
C THR A 70 9.87 17.18 9.28
N SER A 71 10.40 15.96 9.34
CA SER A 71 11.37 15.55 10.35
C SER A 71 12.69 16.34 10.36
N LEU A 72 13.02 17.01 9.25
CA LEU A 72 14.23 17.83 9.07
C LEU A 72 14.03 19.29 9.51
N LYS A 73 12.80 19.73 9.77
CA LYS A 73 12.49 21.09 10.21
C LYS A 73 12.88 21.26 11.68
N SER A 74 14.03 21.89 11.95
CA SER A 74 14.55 22.07 13.31
C SER A 74 13.74 23.04 14.17
N ASP A 75 12.92 23.89 13.56
CA ASP A 75 11.95 24.76 14.23
C ASP A 75 10.64 24.03 14.61
N VAL A 76 10.33 22.92 13.92
CA VAL A 76 9.16 22.08 14.19
C VAL A 76 9.52 20.91 15.12
N MET A 77 10.62 20.21 14.83
CA MET A 77 11.07 19.01 15.55
C MET A 77 12.51 19.17 16.10
N PRO A 78 12.76 20.12 17.03
CA PRO A 78 14.09 20.38 17.55
C PRO A 78 14.71 19.17 18.27
N THR A 79 13.92 18.37 18.99
CA THR A 79 14.40 17.21 19.77
C THR A 79 14.88 16.10 18.84
N LEU A 80 14.09 15.75 17.83
CA LEU A 80 14.49 14.78 16.81
C LEU A 80 15.74 15.24 16.06
N ASN A 81 15.84 16.53 15.73
CA ASN A 81 17.02 17.09 15.07
C ASN A 81 18.26 17.09 15.98
N GLN A 82 18.10 17.26 17.28
CA GLN A 82 19.20 17.08 18.24
C GLN A 82 19.66 15.62 18.30
N LEU A 83 18.73 14.66 18.37
CA LEU A 83 19.06 13.23 18.32
C LEU A 83 19.78 12.87 17.02
N ARG A 84 19.35 13.42 15.89
CA ARG A 84 19.98 13.23 14.58
C ARG A 84 21.44 13.67 14.56
N LEU A 85 21.80 14.74 15.26
CA LEU A 85 23.19 15.21 15.37
C LEU A 85 24.04 14.36 16.33
N GLN A 86 23.41 13.70 17.31
CA GLN A 86 24.09 12.93 18.36
C GLN A 86 24.18 11.44 18.04
N GLY A 87 23.33 10.95 17.13
CA GLY A 87 23.20 9.54 16.77
C GLY A 87 23.49 9.26 15.30
N ALA A 88 23.05 8.10 14.84
CA ALA A 88 23.05 7.72 13.44
C ALA A 88 21.71 8.09 12.78
N SER A 89 21.75 8.50 11.52
CA SER A 89 20.53 8.78 10.75
C SER A 89 20.66 8.35 9.30
N ALA A 90 19.51 8.03 8.71
CA ALA A 90 19.36 7.73 7.30
C ALA A 90 17.96 8.11 6.81
N LEU A 91 17.84 8.29 5.49
CA LEU A 91 16.55 8.24 4.82
C LEU A 91 16.12 6.78 4.69
N MET A 92 14.94 6.45 5.21
CA MET A 92 14.37 5.11 5.10
C MET A 92 13.37 5.06 3.94
N HIS A 93 13.36 3.94 3.23
CA HIS A 93 12.41 3.68 2.15
C HIS A 93 11.50 2.50 2.52
N SER A 94 10.21 2.74 2.51
CA SER A 94 9.18 1.70 2.51
C SER A 94 8.75 1.34 1.08
N GLN A 95 7.71 0.52 0.95
CA GLN A 95 7.13 0.20 -0.34
C GLN A 95 5.60 0.05 -0.23
N PRO A 96 4.86 0.13 -1.35
CA PRO A 96 3.42 -0.03 -1.33
C PRO A 96 2.99 -1.44 -0.86
N PRO A 97 1.86 -1.53 -0.14
CA PRO A 97 1.00 -0.43 0.26
C PRO A 97 1.52 0.32 1.49
N SER A 98 1.46 1.66 1.46
CA SER A 98 1.89 2.55 2.54
C SER A 98 0.79 2.78 3.58
N PHE A 99 0.17 1.70 4.05
CA PHE A 99 -0.77 1.74 5.18
C PHE A 99 -0.03 1.42 6.49
N SER A 100 -0.62 1.77 7.63
CA SER A 100 0.05 1.65 8.92
C SER A 100 0.22 0.19 9.37
N GLU A 101 -0.80 -0.66 9.29
CA GLU A 101 -0.66 -2.09 9.65
C GLU A 101 0.44 -2.84 8.87
N PRO A 102 0.55 -2.73 7.52
CA PRO A 102 1.67 -3.33 6.81
C PRO A 102 3.01 -2.69 7.18
N GLY A 103 3.06 -1.36 7.41
CA GLY A 103 4.26 -0.64 7.85
C GLY A 103 4.76 -1.12 9.22
N TYR A 104 3.87 -1.15 10.22
CA TYR A 104 4.15 -1.68 11.57
C TYR A 104 4.67 -3.11 11.50
N THR A 105 4.03 -3.96 10.69
CA THR A 105 4.44 -5.35 10.53
C THR A 105 5.84 -5.44 9.92
N THR A 106 6.15 -4.64 8.89
CA THR A 106 7.48 -4.61 8.27
C THR A 106 8.55 -4.12 9.25
N LEU A 107 8.28 -3.08 10.04
CA LEU A 107 9.20 -2.57 11.05
C LEU A 107 9.55 -3.60 12.13
N LEU A 108 8.59 -4.45 12.52
CA LEU A 108 8.77 -5.42 13.61
C LEU A 108 9.25 -6.80 13.16
N THR A 109 8.97 -7.20 11.91
CA THR A 109 9.38 -8.50 11.34
C THR A 109 10.61 -8.39 10.45
N GLY A 110 10.91 -7.20 9.93
CA GLY A 110 11.95 -6.98 8.92
C GLY A 110 11.59 -7.59 7.56
N ALA A 111 10.32 -7.88 7.29
CA ALA A 111 9.87 -8.49 6.05
C ALA A 111 8.80 -7.64 5.35
N TRP A 112 8.77 -7.70 4.03
CA TRP A 112 7.81 -6.95 3.22
C TRP A 112 6.38 -7.52 3.31
N PRO A 113 5.33 -6.73 3.00
CA PRO A 113 3.93 -7.17 3.11
C PRO A 113 3.55 -8.47 2.37
N GLU A 114 4.27 -8.81 1.30
CA GLU A 114 4.07 -10.10 0.60
C GLU A 114 4.47 -11.33 1.44
N ILE A 115 5.42 -11.16 2.37
CA ILE A 115 6.05 -12.25 3.13
C ILE A 115 5.72 -12.19 4.61
N ASN A 116 5.58 -10.98 5.18
CA ASN A 116 5.46 -10.75 6.62
C ASN A 116 4.15 -11.23 7.25
N ASP A 117 3.16 -11.59 6.43
CA ASP A 117 1.85 -12.10 6.82
C ASP A 117 1.01 -11.17 7.72
N GLY A 118 1.38 -9.90 7.80
CA GLY A 118 0.52 -8.86 8.33
C GLY A 118 -0.56 -8.46 7.31
N PRO A 119 -1.56 -7.68 7.75
CA PRO A 119 -2.55 -7.13 6.85
C PRO A 119 -1.91 -6.21 5.81
N VAL A 120 -2.41 -6.31 4.58
CA VAL A 120 -1.93 -5.51 3.45
C VAL A 120 -2.66 -4.16 3.41
N PHE A 121 -3.92 -4.15 3.82
CA PHE A 121 -4.71 -2.94 4.10
C PHE A 121 -5.04 -2.93 5.59
N ASN A 122 -5.24 -1.74 6.15
CA ASN A 122 -5.72 -1.60 7.52
C ASN A 122 -7.09 -2.29 7.66
N LEU A 123 -7.25 -3.10 8.71
CA LEU A 123 -8.43 -3.92 8.97
C LEU A 123 -9.22 -3.35 10.14
N ASP A 124 -10.50 -3.72 10.19
CA ASP A 124 -11.27 -3.55 11.41
C ASP A 124 -10.64 -4.41 12.52
N TYR A 125 -10.63 -3.89 13.75
CA TYR A 125 -9.90 -4.50 14.88
C TYR A 125 -10.17 -5.98 15.11
N GLU A 126 -11.39 -6.46 14.87
CA GLU A 126 -11.72 -7.87 15.05
C GLU A 126 -11.16 -8.80 13.96
N GLU A 127 -10.79 -8.23 12.81
CA GLU A 127 -10.23 -8.96 11.68
C GLU A 127 -8.70 -8.95 11.67
N ILE A 128 -8.07 -8.08 12.48
CA ILE A 128 -6.61 -7.99 12.60
C ILE A 128 -6.03 -9.34 13.11
N PRO A 129 -5.17 -10.00 12.31
CA PRO A 129 -4.49 -11.22 12.72
C PRO A 129 -3.27 -10.92 13.59
N SER A 130 -2.97 -11.81 14.53
CA SER A 130 -1.66 -11.82 15.18
C SER A 130 -0.58 -12.31 14.22
N PHE A 131 0.63 -11.77 14.38
CA PHE A 131 1.79 -12.17 13.60
C PHE A 131 2.03 -13.67 13.67
N THR A 132 2.12 -14.30 12.50
CA THR A 132 2.58 -15.68 12.34
C THR A 132 4.10 -15.75 12.17
N GLN A 133 4.70 -14.68 11.65
CA GLN A 133 6.12 -14.58 11.42
C GLN A 133 6.86 -14.20 12.71
N ASP A 134 8.10 -14.65 12.83
CA ASP A 134 8.96 -14.23 13.92
C ASP A 134 9.24 -12.72 13.85
N ASN A 135 9.37 -12.08 15.00
CA ASN A 135 9.43 -10.62 15.13
C ASN A 135 10.32 -10.18 16.30
N LEU A 136 10.63 -8.89 16.36
CA LEU A 136 11.54 -8.31 17.36
C LEU A 136 11.11 -8.56 18.81
N PHE A 137 9.80 -8.49 19.11
CA PHE A 137 9.27 -8.73 20.46
C PHE A 137 9.41 -10.20 20.87
N SER A 138 9.10 -11.12 19.96
CA SER A 138 9.31 -12.56 20.17
C SER A 138 10.80 -12.88 20.36
N ALA A 139 11.69 -12.24 19.60
CA ALA A 139 13.14 -12.40 19.74
C ALA A 139 13.67 -11.88 21.07
N ALA A 140 13.22 -10.70 21.51
CA ALA A 140 13.57 -10.13 22.80
C ALA A 140 13.08 -11.00 23.96
N HIS A 141 11.82 -11.44 23.92
CA HIS A 141 11.25 -12.31 24.95
C HIS A 141 11.99 -13.66 25.05
N ARG A 142 12.37 -14.27 23.92
CA ARG A 142 13.21 -15.50 23.92
C ARG A 142 14.59 -15.27 24.55
N ALA A 143 15.14 -14.06 24.41
CA ALA A 143 16.40 -13.67 25.07
C ALA A 143 16.23 -13.35 26.57
N GLY A 144 15.01 -13.45 27.11
CA GLY A 144 14.71 -13.19 28.51
C GLY A 144 14.51 -11.71 28.85
N PHE A 145 14.37 -10.84 27.84
CA PHE A 145 14.04 -9.44 28.05
C PHE A 145 12.56 -9.27 28.37
N LYS A 146 12.28 -8.32 29.27
CA LYS A 146 10.93 -7.81 29.45
C LYS A 146 10.59 -6.82 28.34
N THR A 147 9.39 -6.90 27.82
CA THR A 147 8.92 -6.08 26.70
C THR A 147 7.72 -5.22 27.10
N ALA A 148 7.57 -4.08 26.45
CA ALA A 148 6.45 -3.17 26.68
C ALA A 148 5.94 -2.53 25.39
N VAL A 149 4.63 -2.31 25.32
CA VAL A 149 3.98 -1.59 24.22
C VAL A 149 3.01 -0.56 24.78
N SER A 150 3.18 0.70 24.39
CA SER A 150 2.21 1.77 24.62
C SER A 150 1.84 2.38 23.27
N GLY A 151 0.59 2.31 22.85
CA GLY A 151 0.22 2.78 21.51
C GLY A 151 -1.23 2.55 21.13
N TYR A 152 -1.52 2.72 19.84
CA TYR A 152 -2.82 2.42 19.28
C TYR A 152 -3.18 0.93 19.42
N TYR A 153 -4.46 0.65 19.59
CA TYR A 153 -4.97 -0.68 19.94
C TYR A 153 -4.75 -1.78 18.89
N TRP A 154 -4.36 -1.43 17.66
CA TRP A 154 -3.98 -2.42 16.65
C TRP A 154 -2.79 -3.29 17.07
N PHE A 155 -1.84 -2.73 17.83
CA PHE A 155 -0.71 -3.50 18.37
C PHE A 155 -1.15 -4.64 19.30
N GLU A 156 -2.31 -4.53 19.95
CA GLU A 156 -2.87 -5.59 20.80
C GLU A 156 -3.13 -6.88 20.01
N LYS A 157 -3.62 -6.73 18.78
CA LYS A 157 -3.96 -7.85 17.89
C LYS A 157 -2.73 -8.32 17.13
N LEU A 158 -1.95 -7.38 16.57
CA LEU A 158 -0.78 -7.66 15.73
C LEU A 158 0.31 -8.41 16.50
N ILE A 159 0.73 -7.90 17.66
CA ILE A 159 1.80 -8.52 18.46
C ILE A 159 1.20 -9.61 19.35
N PRO A 160 1.74 -10.85 19.35
CA PRO A 160 1.27 -11.87 20.27
C PRO A 160 1.39 -11.42 21.73
N GLN A 161 0.27 -11.30 22.44
CA GLN A 161 0.26 -10.73 23.79
C GLN A 161 0.99 -11.60 24.84
N SER A 162 1.36 -12.84 24.50
CA SER A 162 2.24 -13.67 25.34
C SER A 162 3.68 -13.19 25.39
N VAL A 163 4.09 -12.28 24.49
CA VAL A 163 5.44 -11.69 24.45
C VAL A 163 5.43 -10.20 24.76
N VAL A 164 4.38 -9.70 25.42
CA VAL A 164 4.23 -8.29 25.87
C VAL A 164 3.95 -8.28 27.37
N ASP A 165 4.94 -7.91 28.18
CA ASP A 165 4.83 -7.94 29.65
C ASP A 165 4.07 -6.74 30.22
N LEU A 166 4.30 -5.55 29.64
CA LEU A 166 3.67 -4.29 30.04
C LEU A 166 2.94 -3.69 28.84
N ARG A 167 1.72 -3.21 29.04
CA ARG A 167 0.90 -2.75 27.92
C ARG A 167 -0.06 -1.64 28.29
N PHE A 168 -0.23 -0.73 27.33
CA PHE A 168 -1.29 0.25 27.29
C PHE A 168 -1.74 0.41 25.84
N TYR A 169 -3.04 0.33 25.62
CA TYR A 169 -3.64 0.45 24.30
C TYR A 169 -4.77 1.46 24.36
N THR A 170 -4.78 2.40 23.43
CA THR A 170 -5.86 3.39 23.28
C THR A 170 -6.54 3.21 21.92
N ALA A 171 -7.82 3.55 21.87
CA ALA A 171 -8.62 3.60 20.63
C ALA A 171 -8.70 5.01 20.04
N GLY A 172 -8.08 6.01 20.69
CA GLY A 172 -7.94 7.34 20.12
C GLY A 172 -6.67 7.47 19.30
N GLU A 173 -6.69 8.40 18.36
CA GLU A 173 -5.66 8.68 17.34
C GLU A 173 -5.17 10.16 17.42
N ASP A 174 -5.76 10.95 18.32
CA ASP A 174 -5.48 12.38 18.43
C ASP A 174 -4.41 12.73 19.48
N ALA A 175 -4.16 14.02 19.67
CA ALA A 175 -3.18 14.51 20.63
C ALA A 175 -3.47 14.13 22.10
N ALA A 176 -4.72 13.86 22.47
CA ALA A 176 -5.07 13.41 23.81
C ALA A 176 -4.71 11.93 23.99
N ALA A 177 -4.97 11.12 22.98
CA ALA A 177 -4.55 9.71 22.97
C ALA A 177 -3.02 9.57 23.06
N ASP A 178 -2.27 10.36 22.29
CA ASP A 178 -0.79 10.37 22.38
C ASP A 178 -0.29 10.75 23.78
N ARG A 179 -0.98 11.68 24.44
CA ARG A 179 -0.65 12.03 25.83
C ARG A 179 -0.85 10.84 26.77
N GLU A 180 -1.96 10.13 26.64
CA GLU A 180 -2.22 8.93 27.44
C GLU A 180 -1.18 7.83 27.18
N VAL A 181 -0.80 7.62 25.92
CA VAL A 181 0.24 6.67 25.51
C VAL A 181 1.57 6.97 26.19
N VAL A 182 2.02 8.23 26.15
CA VAL A 182 3.29 8.61 26.78
C VAL A 182 3.19 8.56 28.31
N ASP A 183 2.08 9.01 28.90
CA ASP A 183 1.86 8.94 30.35
C ASP A 183 1.91 7.51 30.90
N ALA A 184 1.38 6.54 30.14
CA ALA A 184 1.45 5.13 30.50
C ALA A 184 2.88 4.57 30.39
N ALA A 185 3.67 5.03 29.41
CA ALA A 185 5.03 4.54 29.18
C ALA A 185 6.08 5.14 30.14
N LEU A 186 5.92 6.40 30.55
CA LEU A 186 6.90 7.12 31.37
C LEU A 186 7.28 6.38 32.68
N PRO A 187 6.36 5.78 33.46
CA PRO A 187 6.71 4.97 34.63
C PRO A 187 7.62 3.78 34.29
N TRP A 188 7.31 3.04 33.22
CA TRP A 188 8.12 1.89 32.79
C TRP A 188 9.55 2.32 32.46
N LEU A 189 9.71 3.48 31.81
CA LEU A 189 11.00 4.05 31.50
C LEU A 189 11.76 4.52 32.75
N LYS A 190 11.11 5.27 33.64
CA LYS A 190 11.75 5.78 34.88
C LYS A 190 12.21 4.66 35.82
N ASN A 191 11.44 3.57 35.88
CA ASN A 191 11.72 2.44 36.76
C ASN A 191 12.54 1.33 36.10
N ASN A 192 12.88 1.48 34.80
CA ASN A 192 13.57 0.47 33.99
C ASN A 192 12.88 -0.90 34.02
N GLU A 193 11.56 -0.94 33.81
CA GLU A 193 10.75 -2.15 33.95
C GLU A 193 10.82 -3.10 32.75
N ALA A 194 11.22 -2.60 31.58
CA ALA A 194 11.34 -3.35 30.33
C ALA A 194 12.59 -2.93 29.53
N GLN A 195 13.15 -3.86 28.76
CA GLN A 195 14.36 -3.68 27.94
C GLN A 195 14.04 -3.39 26.46
N LEU A 196 12.85 -3.76 25.98
CA LEU A 196 12.34 -3.33 24.68
C LEU A 196 10.98 -2.64 24.89
N VAL A 197 10.89 -1.36 24.56
CA VAL A 197 9.68 -0.56 24.75
C VAL A 197 9.28 0.09 23.44
N LEU A 198 8.10 -0.22 22.91
CA LEU A 198 7.52 0.50 21.78
C LEU A 198 6.52 1.56 22.27
N ILE A 199 6.69 2.78 21.78
CA ILE A 199 5.81 3.92 22.03
C ILE A 199 5.37 4.44 20.67
N HIS A 200 4.06 4.42 20.41
CA HIS A 200 3.46 4.87 19.14
C HIS A 200 2.74 6.20 19.35
N ILE A 201 3.06 7.19 18.50
CA ILE A 201 2.53 8.56 18.54
C ILE A 201 1.80 8.80 17.21
N ASP A 202 0.49 8.95 17.26
CA ASP A 202 -0.44 8.87 16.12
C ASP A 202 -0.79 10.25 15.54
N GLN A 203 -0.77 11.31 16.36
CA GLN A 203 -1.42 12.59 16.03
C GLN A 203 -0.96 13.29 14.73
N VAL A 204 0.19 12.91 14.16
CA VAL A 204 0.68 13.38 12.87
C VAL A 204 -0.13 12.76 11.72
N ASP A 205 -0.40 11.46 11.77
CA ASP A 205 -1.30 10.77 10.82
C ASP A 205 -2.72 11.32 10.93
N TYR A 206 -3.22 11.48 12.16
CA TYR A 206 -4.50 12.13 12.44
C TYR A 206 -4.61 13.52 11.79
N ALA A 207 -3.60 14.38 11.97
CA ALA A 207 -3.59 15.70 11.35
C ALA A 207 -3.57 15.62 9.81
N GLY A 208 -2.93 14.58 9.30
CA GLY A 208 -2.96 14.16 7.91
C GLY A 208 -4.37 13.96 7.36
N HIS A 209 -5.16 13.10 8.00
CA HIS A 209 -6.52 12.73 7.57
C HIS A 209 -7.57 13.79 7.89
N HIS A 210 -7.44 14.46 9.04
CA HIS A 210 -8.53 15.25 9.63
C HIS A 210 -8.26 16.75 9.69
N GLU A 211 -7.02 17.19 9.53
CA GLU A 211 -6.62 18.59 9.76
C GLU A 211 -5.97 19.27 8.53
N GLY A 212 -6.12 18.66 7.35
CA GLY A 212 -5.77 19.25 6.06
C GLY A 212 -4.41 18.84 5.50
N GLY A 213 -3.79 17.80 6.05
CA GLY A 213 -2.56 17.23 5.51
C GLY A 213 -1.32 18.12 5.65
N PRO A 214 -0.19 17.71 5.06
CA PRO A 214 1.07 18.44 5.07
C PRO A 214 1.02 19.89 4.51
N GLN A 215 -0.02 20.26 3.76
CA GLN A 215 -0.24 21.65 3.32
C GLN A 215 -0.82 22.57 4.42
N SER A 216 -1.38 22.00 5.47
CA SER A 216 -1.99 22.72 6.58
C SER A 216 -0.96 23.05 7.67
N PRO A 217 -1.00 24.25 8.28
CA PRO A 217 -0.19 24.56 9.47
C PRO A 217 -0.44 23.61 10.66
N ASN A 218 -1.58 22.92 10.67
CA ASN A 218 -1.92 21.94 11.70
C ASN A 218 -0.98 20.72 11.66
N TRP A 219 -0.47 20.35 10.49
CA TRP A 219 0.51 19.27 10.34
C TRP A 219 1.81 19.55 11.10
N ASP A 220 2.41 20.72 10.87
CA ASP A 220 3.61 21.15 11.60
C ASP A 220 3.30 21.33 13.10
N THR A 221 2.08 21.75 13.46
CA THR A 221 1.66 21.82 14.87
C THR A 221 1.59 20.44 15.51
N ALA A 222 1.07 19.43 14.82
CA ALA A 222 1.02 18.04 15.28
C ALA A 222 2.42 17.44 15.41
N ALA A 223 3.28 17.61 14.40
CA ALA A 223 4.67 17.17 14.44
C ALA A 223 5.44 17.82 15.59
N LYS A 224 5.18 19.11 15.88
CA LYS A 224 5.75 19.78 17.05
C LYS A 224 5.29 19.15 18.37
N ARG A 225 4.00 18.85 18.54
CA ARG A 225 3.49 18.20 19.75
C ARG A 225 4.08 16.80 19.94
N ALA A 226 4.25 16.04 18.85
CA ALA A 226 4.95 14.77 18.86
C ALA A 226 6.43 14.92 19.29
N ASP A 227 7.13 15.95 18.82
CA ASP A 227 8.50 16.26 19.25
C ASP A 227 8.58 16.69 20.73
N ASP A 228 7.58 17.44 21.23
CA ASP A 228 7.48 17.80 22.65
C ASP A 228 7.31 16.54 23.54
N LEU A 229 6.52 15.56 23.08
CA LEU A 229 6.39 14.24 23.74
C LEU A 229 7.69 13.42 23.67
N LEU A 230 8.38 13.43 22.53
CA LEU A 230 9.69 12.81 22.37
C LEU A 230 10.71 13.39 23.36
N ALA A 231 10.67 14.70 23.64
CA ALA A 231 11.52 15.34 24.63
C ALA A 231 11.27 14.80 26.05
N GLU A 232 10.02 14.55 26.42
CA GLU A 232 9.66 13.94 27.71
C GLU A 232 10.16 12.50 27.82
N ILE A 233 10.01 11.70 26.76
CA ILE A 233 10.54 10.33 26.69
C ILE A 233 12.06 10.37 26.87
N LEU A 234 12.75 11.19 26.08
CA LEU A 234 14.20 11.31 26.09
C LEU A 234 14.73 11.74 27.46
N ALA A 235 14.02 12.61 28.18
CA ALA A 235 14.40 13.05 29.52
C ALA A 235 14.41 11.93 30.58
N THR A 236 13.83 10.76 30.29
CA THR A 236 13.85 9.58 31.18
C THR A 236 14.98 8.59 30.87
N LEU A 237 15.71 8.80 29.78
CA LEU A 237 16.73 7.85 29.30
C LEU A 237 18.14 8.29 29.69
N ASP A 238 19.00 7.31 29.97
CA ASP A 238 20.45 7.52 30.07
C ASP A 238 21.08 6.99 28.79
N LEU A 239 21.33 7.86 27.81
CA LEU A 239 21.88 7.47 26.50
C LEU A 239 23.32 6.90 26.55
N GLN A 240 23.97 6.86 27.72
CA GLN A 240 25.22 6.09 27.91
C GLN A 240 24.96 4.60 28.19
N ARG A 241 23.70 4.20 28.31
CA ARG A 241 23.27 2.82 28.64
C ARG A 241 22.09 2.36 27.80
N ASP A 242 21.20 3.29 27.50
CA ASP A 242 19.98 3.10 26.72
C ASP A 242 20.22 3.52 25.26
N THR A 243 19.40 2.98 24.37
CA THR A 243 19.29 3.42 22.98
C THR A 243 17.85 3.81 22.69
N ILE A 244 17.68 4.89 21.92
CA ILE A 244 16.38 5.29 21.36
C ILE A 244 16.46 5.23 19.84
N VAL A 245 15.44 4.66 19.21
CA VAL A 245 15.20 4.76 17.76
C VAL A 245 13.90 5.51 17.54
N VAL A 246 13.93 6.51 16.67
CA VAL A 246 12.77 7.30 16.25
C VAL A 246 12.62 7.17 14.73
N LEU A 247 11.45 6.72 14.29
CA LEU A 247 11.16 6.51 12.88
C LEU A 247 9.67 6.65 12.58
N SER A 248 9.31 6.50 11.30
CA SER A 248 7.93 6.41 10.83
C SER A 248 7.70 5.16 9.98
N ASP A 249 6.45 4.77 9.82
CA ASP A 249 5.95 3.65 9.05
C ASP A 249 5.51 4.04 7.62
N HIS A 250 5.13 5.30 7.40
CA HIS A 250 4.89 5.89 6.09
C HIS A 250 4.94 7.42 6.14
N GLY A 251 4.63 8.08 5.02
CA GLY A 251 4.29 9.51 4.98
C GLY A 251 2.86 9.74 4.52
N GLN A 252 2.51 10.99 4.19
CA GLN A 252 1.25 11.33 3.52
C GLN A 252 1.45 12.23 2.30
N ILE A 253 0.53 12.14 1.34
CA ILE A 253 0.47 13.11 0.24
C ILE A 253 0.09 14.50 0.76
N ASP A 254 0.47 15.54 0.02
CA ASP A 254 0.32 16.94 0.45
C ASP A 254 -1.11 17.34 0.90
N ALA A 255 -2.14 16.72 0.29
CA ALA A 255 -3.54 16.98 0.60
C ALA A 255 -4.09 16.17 1.79
N GLY A 256 -3.26 15.29 2.37
CA GLY A 256 -3.69 14.24 3.31
C GLY A 256 -3.99 12.92 2.61
N GLY A 257 -3.70 11.81 3.30
CA GLY A 257 -3.91 10.43 2.87
C GLY A 257 -2.63 9.68 2.47
N HIS A 258 -2.69 8.35 2.56
CA HIS A 258 -1.60 7.40 2.30
C HIS A 258 -2.17 6.02 1.88
N GLY A 259 -1.30 5.06 1.57
CA GLY A 259 -1.68 3.70 1.17
C GLY A 259 -1.16 3.27 -0.21
N GLY A 260 -0.72 4.21 -1.05
CA GLY A 260 -0.24 3.92 -2.41
C GLY A 260 1.24 4.21 -2.65
N GLN A 261 1.59 4.32 -3.94
CA GLN A 261 2.97 4.43 -4.44
C GLN A 261 3.54 5.85 -4.50
N ASP A 262 2.92 6.80 -3.80
CA ASP A 262 3.36 8.19 -3.81
C ASP A 262 4.75 8.29 -3.15
N PRO A 263 5.78 8.83 -3.82
CA PRO A 263 7.13 8.85 -3.27
C PRO A 263 7.21 9.49 -1.88
N VAL A 264 6.47 10.58 -1.63
CA VAL A 264 6.45 11.25 -0.32
C VAL A 264 5.84 10.42 0.81
N ALA A 265 5.03 9.41 0.47
CA ALA A 265 4.44 8.49 1.43
C ALA A 265 5.32 7.24 1.68
N LEU A 266 6.45 7.13 0.97
CA LEU A 266 7.39 6.00 1.04
C LEU A 266 8.80 6.42 1.53
N LEU A 267 8.91 7.63 2.08
CA LEU A 267 10.16 8.23 2.53
C LEU A 267 10.01 8.64 3.99
N GLU A 268 10.62 7.85 4.87
CA GLU A 268 10.47 7.97 6.31
C GLU A 268 11.79 8.40 6.97
N PRO A 269 11.74 9.13 8.10
CA PRO A 269 12.92 9.35 8.91
C PRO A 269 13.36 8.07 9.61
N PHE A 270 14.67 7.86 9.71
CA PHE A 270 15.28 6.92 10.64
C PHE A 270 16.38 7.64 11.43
N VAL A 271 16.21 7.71 12.75
CA VAL A 271 17.18 8.29 13.68
C VAL A 271 17.36 7.36 14.87
N ILE A 272 18.58 6.92 15.14
CA ILE A 272 18.92 6.08 16.29
C ILE A 272 20.07 6.71 17.08
N ALA A 273 19.97 6.75 18.42
CA ALA A 273 20.98 7.39 19.27
C ALA A 273 21.11 6.69 20.62
N GLY A 274 22.30 6.73 21.21
CA GLY A 274 22.60 6.17 22.53
C GLY A 274 23.68 5.10 22.49
N GLU A 275 23.69 4.24 23.51
CA GLU A 275 24.72 3.23 23.67
C GLU A 275 24.70 2.22 22.50
N GLY A 276 25.88 1.79 22.06
CA GLY A 276 26.00 0.87 20.93
C GLY A 276 25.71 1.50 19.55
N VAL A 277 25.59 2.82 19.44
CA VAL A 277 25.39 3.55 18.17
C VAL A 277 26.64 4.34 17.79
N ASN A 278 27.02 4.30 16.51
CA ASN A 278 28.05 5.16 15.93
C ASN A 278 27.39 6.40 15.31
N PRO A 279 27.64 7.62 15.82
CA PRO A 279 27.01 8.81 15.26
C PRO A 279 27.43 9.10 13.82
N GLY A 280 26.49 9.52 12.98
CA GLY A 280 26.76 9.86 11.58
C GLY A 280 25.50 9.98 10.71
N GLU A 281 25.67 10.58 9.55
CA GLU A 281 24.70 10.54 8.45
C GLU A 281 25.13 9.42 7.50
N TYR A 282 24.24 8.44 7.31
CA TYR A 282 24.51 7.24 6.55
C TYR A 282 23.69 7.22 5.26
N ALA A 283 24.04 6.29 4.37
CA ALA A 283 23.27 6.05 3.16
C ALA A 283 21.84 5.58 3.46
N ASP A 284 20.97 5.76 2.48
CA ASP A 284 19.58 5.31 2.55
C ASP A 284 19.46 3.83 2.93
N ILE A 285 18.48 3.53 3.77
CA ILE A 285 18.15 2.17 4.22
C ILE A 285 16.76 1.77 3.74
N GLN A 286 16.46 0.47 3.78
CA GLN A 286 15.11 -0.04 3.55
C GLN A 286 14.41 -0.27 4.90
N MET A 287 13.09 -0.13 4.95
CA MET A 287 12.32 -0.36 6.19
C MET A 287 12.52 -1.77 6.75
N VAL A 288 12.72 -2.76 5.88
CA VAL A 288 13.05 -4.14 6.26
C VAL A 288 14.39 -4.28 7.01
N ASP A 289 15.27 -3.30 6.94
CA ASP A 289 16.57 -3.29 7.64
C ASP A 289 16.43 -2.97 9.14
N VAL A 290 15.29 -2.41 9.57
CA VAL A 290 15.06 -1.96 10.96
C VAL A 290 15.11 -3.13 11.93
N ALA A 291 14.22 -4.12 11.79
CA ALA A 291 14.13 -5.24 12.72
C ALA A 291 15.45 -6.03 12.88
N PRO A 292 16.18 -6.43 11.81
CA PRO A 292 17.46 -7.12 11.96
C PRO A 292 18.54 -6.23 12.59
N THR A 293 18.53 -4.92 12.33
CA THR A 293 19.47 -3.96 12.94
C THR A 293 19.25 -3.84 14.44
N LEU A 294 18.00 -3.71 14.87
CA LEU A 294 17.65 -3.63 16.30
C LEU A 294 17.87 -4.96 17.03
N ALA A 295 17.62 -6.09 16.36
CA ALA A 295 17.94 -7.41 16.91
C ALA A 295 19.45 -7.59 17.15
N ALA A 296 20.29 -7.14 16.21
CA ALA A 296 21.74 -7.16 16.38
C ALA A 296 22.22 -6.27 17.54
N LEU A 297 21.65 -5.06 17.68
CA LEU A 297 21.94 -4.18 18.81
C LEU A 297 21.60 -4.84 20.15
N LEU A 298 20.46 -5.52 20.23
CA LEU A 298 19.99 -6.23 21.43
C LEU A 298 20.63 -7.62 21.64
N GLY A 299 21.45 -8.10 20.69
CA GLY A 299 22.05 -9.43 20.76
C GLY A 299 21.07 -10.60 20.63
N THR A 300 19.81 -10.35 20.25
CA THR A 300 18.76 -11.37 20.07
C THR A 300 18.97 -12.15 18.77
N ASN A 301 18.14 -13.14 18.48
CA ASN A 301 18.11 -13.72 17.14
C ASN A 301 17.57 -12.70 16.12
N ILE A 302 18.04 -12.81 14.87
CA ILE A 302 17.45 -12.08 13.74
C ILE A 302 16.03 -12.62 13.50
N PRO A 303 14.99 -11.78 13.32
CA PRO A 303 13.66 -12.26 12.97
C PRO A 303 13.71 -13.19 11.76
N ALA A 304 13.09 -14.36 11.88
CA ALA A 304 13.27 -15.47 10.95
C ALA A 304 12.91 -15.13 9.49
N SER A 305 11.96 -14.23 9.27
CA SER A 305 11.49 -13.84 7.93
C SER A 305 12.15 -12.55 7.42
N ALA A 306 13.11 -11.98 8.16
CA ALA A 306 13.74 -10.72 7.79
C ALA A 306 14.35 -10.79 6.38
N GLN A 307 14.07 -9.75 5.58
CA GLN A 307 14.61 -9.54 4.24
C GLN A 307 15.67 -8.45 4.19
N GLY A 308 15.79 -7.64 5.27
CA GLY A 308 16.75 -6.56 5.37
C GLY A 308 18.12 -6.98 5.90
N SER A 309 19.07 -6.08 5.73
CA SER A 309 20.45 -6.21 6.21
C SER A 309 20.63 -5.48 7.54
N VAL A 310 21.51 -6.01 8.39
CA VAL A 310 21.95 -5.30 9.60
C VAL A 310 22.82 -4.11 9.19
N GLN A 311 22.42 -2.90 9.58
CA GLN A 311 23.16 -1.65 9.35
C GLN A 311 24.34 -1.53 10.32
N ARG A 312 25.33 -2.42 10.15
CA ARG A 312 26.46 -2.60 11.07
C ARG A 312 27.29 -1.33 11.23
N GLU A 313 27.39 -0.52 10.19
CA GLU A 313 28.16 0.71 10.18
C GLU A 313 27.59 1.76 11.15
N MET A 314 26.28 1.70 11.42
CA MET A 314 25.59 2.53 12.41
C MET A 314 25.78 2.03 13.85
N LEU A 315 26.33 0.82 14.06
CA LEU A 315 26.33 0.16 15.36
C LEU A 315 27.75 -0.14 15.89
N SER A 316 27.93 0.05 17.20
CA SER A 316 29.07 -0.41 17.97
C SER A 316 28.73 -1.74 18.66
N LEU A 317 28.67 -2.82 17.88
CA LEU A 317 28.24 -4.14 18.35
C LEU A 317 29.27 -4.82 19.28
N SER A 318 28.80 -5.60 20.25
CA SER A 318 29.65 -6.47 21.09
C SER A 318 30.46 -7.49 20.27
N GLU A 319 31.59 -7.95 20.80
CA GLU A 319 32.45 -8.91 20.08
C GLU A 319 31.73 -10.24 19.80
N SER A 320 30.90 -10.72 20.73
CA SER A 320 30.08 -11.92 20.53
C SER A 320 29.13 -11.76 19.35
N VAL A 321 28.45 -10.61 19.24
CA VAL A 321 27.51 -10.34 18.15
C VAL A 321 28.26 -10.22 16.83
N ARG A 322 29.37 -9.49 16.78
CA ARG A 322 30.20 -9.36 15.56
C ARG A 322 30.68 -10.72 15.03
N ALA A 323 31.05 -11.63 15.92
CA ALA A 323 31.52 -12.96 15.56
C ALA A 323 30.38 -13.89 15.08
N ALA A 324 29.20 -13.83 15.71
CA ALA A 324 28.07 -14.70 15.38
C ALA A 324 27.29 -14.25 14.14
N LEU A 325 27.23 -12.94 13.88
CA LEU A 325 26.33 -12.34 12.91
C LEU A 325 26.44 -12.91 11.48
N PRO A 326 27.64 -13.11 10.88
CA PRO A 326 27.73 -13.64 9.53
C PRO A 326 27.07 -15.03 9.38
N ILE A 327 27.28 -15.91 10.36
CA ILE A 327 26.72 -17.27 10.36
C ILE A 327 25.21 -17.23 10.59
N ALA A 328 24.75 -16.36 11.50
CA ALA A 328 23.33 -16.17 11.78
C ALA A 328 22.56 -15.64 10.55
N VAL A 329 23.11 -14.64 9.86
CA VAL A 329 22.51 -14.09 8.62
C VAL A 329 22.43 -15.19 7.55
N GLN A 330 23.51 -15.92 7.33
CA GLN A 330 23.53 -17.02 6.37
C GLN A 330 22.45 -18.07 6.68
N SER A 331 22.37 -18.51 7.94
CA SER A 331 21.40 -19.51 8.38
C SER A 331 19.96 -19.02 8.23
N GLN A 332 19.68 -17.79 8.68
CA GLN A 332 18.35 -17.17 8.60
C GLN A 332 17.90 -16.97 7.14
N GLN A 333 18.75 -16.40 6.28
CA GLN A 333 18.42 -16.18 4.87
C GLN A 333 18.25 -17.50 4.10
N THR A 334 19.04 -18.52 4.44
CA THR A 334 18.87 -19.88 3.89
C THR A 334 17.53 -20.47 4.30
N ALA A 335 17.12 -20.32 5.57
CA ALA A 335 15.84 -20.80 6.06
C ALA A 335 14.66 -20.08 5.39
N LEU A 336 14.72 -18.75 5.24
CA LEU A 336 13.70 -17.96 4.55
C LEU A 336 13.58 -18.37 3.08
N LEU A 337 14.69 -18.45 2.34
CA LEU A 337 14.68 -18.89 0.94
C LEU A 337 14.09 -20.31 0.82
N THR A 338 14.43 -21.20 1.75
CA THR A 338 13.93 -22.58 1.77
C THR A 338 12.42 -22.61 1.99
N ALA A 339 11.91 -21.89 2.98
CA ALA A 339 10.48 -21.78 3.27
C ALA A 339 9.70 -21.18 2.08
N TYR A 340 10.27 -20.15 1.44
CA TYR A 340 9.67 -19.54 0.26
C TYR A 340 9.63 -20.50 -0.95
N MET A 341 10.71 -21.26 -1.18
CA MET A 341 10.73 -22.28 -2.24
C MET A 341 9.74 -23.41 -2.00
N ASP A 342 9.58 -23.85 -0.74
CA ASP A 342 8.59 -24.86 -0.36
C ASP A 342 7.16 -24.36 -0.59
N ALA A 343 6.85 -23.13 -0.17
CA ALA A 343 5.54 -22.51 -0.37
C ALA A 343 5.16 -22.37 -1.85
N LEU A 344 6.15 -22.24 -2.74
CA LEU A 344 5.92 -22.16 -4.19
C LEU A 344 6.07 -23.50 -4.92
N ASP A 345 6.24 -24.62 -4.20
CA ASP A 345 6.48 -25.97 -4.75
C ASP A 345 7.65 -26.02 -5.76
N ILE A 346 8.74 -25.32 -5.42
CA ILE A 346 9.93 -25.21 -6.28
C ILE A 346 10.93 -26.32 -5.93
N ASN A 347 11.36 -27.07 -6.94
CA ASN A 347 12.39 -28.09 -6.76
C ASN A 347 13.75 -27.47 -6.41
N LYS A 348 14.14 -27.62 -5.14
CA LYS A 348 15.39 -27.09 -4.55
C LYS A 348 16.66 -27.57 -5.24
N SER A 349 16.69 -28.79 -5.79
CA SER A 349 17.90 -29.36 -6.40
C SER A 349 18.37 -28.64 -7.68
N LYS A 350 17.55 -27.72 -8.20
CA LYS A 350 17.86 -26.89 -9.37
C LYS A 350 18.50 -25.55 -9.03
N PHE A 351 18.66 -25.23 -7.74
CA PHE A 351 19.18 -23.95 -7.28
C PHE A 351 20.36 -24.19 -6.34
N GLU A 352 21.44 -23.46 -6.60
CA GLU A 352 22.56 -23.38 -5.69
C GLU A 352 22.19 -22.35 -4.61
N ILE A 353 22.06 -22.80 -3.37
CA ILE A 353 21.83 -21.92 -2.23
C ILE A 353 23.15 -21.17 -2.00
N PRO A 354 23.14 -19.82 -1.89
CA PRO A 354 24.35 -19.07 -1.61
C PRO A 354 25.04 -19.56 -0.34
N ASP A 355 26.38 -19.59 -0.37
CA ASP A 355 27.24 -19.83 0.79
C ASP A 355 27.83 -18.48 1.23
N SER A 356 26.98 -17.50 1.53
CA SER A 356 27.38 -16.14 1.88
C SER A 356 26.54 -15.57 3.03
N SER A 357 27.06 -14.53 3.67
CA SER A 357 26.32 -13.74 4.67
C SER A 357 25.73 -12.45 4.06
N THR A 358 25.69 -12.37 2.73
CA THR A 358 25.21 -11.20 2.00
C THR A 358 23.72 -11.38 1.70
N VAL A 359 22.87 -10.61 2.38
CA VAL A 359 21.40 -10.70 2.25
C VAL A 359 20.93 -10.56 0.79
N SER A 360 21.54 -9.67 0.00
CA SER A 360 21.16 -9.47 -1.40
C SER A 360 21.30 -10.73 -2.28
N ASP A 361 22.24 -11.64 -1.95
CA ASP A 361 22.43 -12.87 -2.72
C ASP A 361 21.18 -13.76 -2.64
N TYR A 362 20.55 -13.83 -1.48
CA TYR A 362 19.32 -14.59 -1.24
C TYR A 362 18.08 -13.85 -1.76
N GLN A 363 17.96 -12.55 -1.49
CA GLN A 363 16.82 -11.76 -1.92
C GLN A 363 16.72 -11.67 -3.46
N ASN A 364 17.86 -11.64 -4.16
CA ASN A 364 17.88 -11.74 -5.62
C ASN A 364 17.32 -13.06 -6.14
N ILE A 365 17.54 -14.18 -5.43
CA ILE A 365 16.95 -15.48 -5.78
C ILE A 365 15.44 -15.45 -5.52
N ILE A 366 14.98 -15.01 -4.34
CA ILE A 366 13.55 -14.88 -4.01
C ILE A 366 12.82 -14.05 -5.09
N ASN A 367 13.38 -12.89 -5.44
CA ASN A 367 12.85 -12.01 -6.48
C ASN A 367 12.84 -12.68 -7.87
N SER A 368 13.89 -13.43 -8.22
CA SER A 368 13.96 -14.19 -9.48
C SER A 368 12.89 -15.28 -9.55
N LEU A 369 12.68 -16.02 -8.46
CA LEU A 369 11.65 -17.05 -8.36
C LEU A 369 10.25 -16.46 -8.50
N ARG A 370 9.98 -15.36 -7.76
CA ARG A 370 8.74 -14.59 -7.86
C ARG A 370 8.49 -14.13 -9.30
N ASN A 371 9.46 -13.45 -9.90
CA ASN A 371 9.34 -12.88 -11.24
C ASN A 371 9.15 -13.94 -12.33
N LYS A 372 9.80 -15.11 -12.21
CA LYS A 372 9.59 -16.24 -13.14
C LYS A 372 8.16 -16.78 -13.09
N ARG A 373 7.60 -16.96 -11.89
CA ARG A 373 6.22 -17.42 -11.73
C ARG A 373 5.22 -16.40 -12.27
N VAL A 374 5.38 -15.13 -11.89
CA VAL A 374 4.57 -14.01 -12.41
C VAL A 374 4.64 -13.94 -13.94
N PHE A 375 5.84 -14.06 -14.53
CA PHE A 375 6.00 -14.03 -15.98
C PHE A 375 5.25 -15.18 -16.68
N SER A 376 5.31 -16.40 -16.12
CA SER A 376 4.55 -17.55 -16.63
C SER A 376 3.04 -17.28 -16.62
N GLU A 377 2.52 -16.71 -15.54
CA GLU A 377 1.10 -16.35 -15.44
C GLU A 377 0.70 -15.25 -16.44
N ARG A 378 1.58 -14.26 -16.67
CA ARG A 378 1.39 -13.19 -17.66
C ARG A 378 1.27 -13.72 -19.09
N ILE A 379 2.01 -14.79 -19.45
CA ILE A 379 1.86 -15.45 -20.76
C ILE A 379 0.43 -15.98 -20.93
N GLY A 380 -0.11 -16.64 -19.90
CA GLY A 380 -1.49 -17.14 -19.91
C GLY A 380 -2.52 -16.01 -20.07
N ARG A 381 -2.26 -14.85 -19.45
CA ARG A 381 -3.13 -13.66 -19.51
C ARG A 381 -3.00 -12.90 -20.84
N ALA A 382 -1.92 -13.08 -21.60
CA ALA A 382 -1.69 -12.36 -22.85
C ALA A 382 -2.72 -12.72 -23.94
N ILE A 383 -3.17 -13.97 -24.00
CA ILE A 383 -4.14 -14.43 -25.02
C ILE A 383 -5.49 -13.71 -24.90
N PRO A 384 -6.20 -13.72 -23.74
CA PRO A 384 -7.46 -13.00 -23.62
C PRO A 384 -7.31 -11.49 -23.85
N VAL A 385 -6.20 -10.88 -23.41
CA VAL A 385 -5.93 -9.45 -23.66
C VAL A 385 -5.74 -9.17 -25.15
N ALA A 386 -4.99 -10.01 -25.87
CA ALA A 386 -4.81 -9.88 -27.31
C ALA A 386 -6.14 -10.02 -28.08
N LEU A 387 -7.04 -10.91 -27.63
CA LEU A 387 -8.38 -11.05 -28.21
C LEU A 387 -9.25 -9.80 -27.98
N LEU A 388 -9.20 -9.21 -26.78
CA LEU A 388 -9.90 -7.96 -26.47
C LEU A 388 -9.38 -6.80 -27.33
N LEU A 389 -8.05 -6.67 -27.46
CA LEU A 389 -7.42 -5.67 -28.32
C LEU A 389 -7.76 -5.88 -29.81
N ALA A 390 -7.78 -7.13 -30.30
CA ALA A 390 -8.18 -7.44 -31.66
C ALA A 390 -9.65 -7.08 -31.93
N MET A 391 -10.54 -7.26 -30.94
CA MET A 391 -11.93 -6.81 -31.02
C MET A 391 -12.01 -5.28 -31.14
N VAL A 392 -11.21 -4.54 -30.36
CA VAL A 392 -11.11 -3.07 -30.47
C VAL A 392 -10.66 -2.66 -31.86
N ILE A 393 -9.56 -3.24 -32.37
CA ILE A 393 -9.04 -2.95 -33.71
C ILE A 393 -10.09 -3.22 -34.78
N THR A 394 -10.81 -4.34 -34.67
CA THR A 394 -11.89 -4.70 -35.61
C THR A 394 -13.02 -3.67 -35.57
N LEU A 395 -13.41 -3.20 -34.40
CA LEU A 395 -14.43 -2.16 -34.24
C LEU A 395 -13.96 -0.81 -34.81
N LEU A 396 -12.70 -0.43 -34.58
CA LEU A 396 -12.08 0.77 -35.15
C LEU A 396 -12.08 0.71 -36.69
N ILE A 397 -11.69 -0.41 -37.28
CA ILE A 397 -11.73 -0.63 -38.74
C ILE A 397 -13.16 -0.49 -39.27
N ARG A 398 -14.15 -1.07 -38.58
CA ARG A 398 -15.56 -0.96 -38.98
C ARG A 398 -16.07 0.48 -38.91
N GLN A 399 -15.74 1.22 -37.84
CA GLN A 399 -16.12 2.63 -37.69
C GLN A 399 -15.50 3.51 -38.77
N ARG A 400 -14.22 3.30 -39.07
CA ARG A 400 -13.53 3.97 -40.19
C ARG A 400 -14.21 3.68 -41.54
N LYS A 401 -14.53 2.40 -41.83
CA LYS A 401 -15.24 2.01 -43.05
C LYS A 401 -16.65 2.60 -43.16
N SER A 402 -17.32 2.85 -42.03
CA SER A 402 -18.62 3.54 -42.02
C SER A 402 -18.54 5.07 -42.17
N GLY A 403 -17.33 5.65 -42.27
CA GLY A 403 -17.15 7.09 -42.42
C GLY A 403 -17.42 7.91 -41.15
N SER A 404 -17.44 7.27 -39.97
CA SER A 404 -17.79 7.92 -38.69
C SER A 404 -16.88 7.43 -37.57
N LEU A 405 -15.95 8.28 -37.12
CA LEU A 405 -15.06 8.03 -35.99
C LEU A 405 -15.59 8.58 -34.65
N SER A 406 -16.86 8.99 -34.60
CA SER A 406 -17.43 9.64 -33.41
C SER A 406 -17.39 8.80 -32.14
N GLY A 407 -17.49 7.48 -32.24
CA GLY A 407 -17.38 6.59 -31.08
C GLY A 407 -15.99 6.65 -30.46
N VAL A 408 -14.95 6.61 -31.30
CA VAL A 408 -13.55 6.70 -30.89
C VAL A 408 -13.23 8.07 -30.33
N VAL A 409 -13.59 9.13 -31.05
CA VAL A 409 -13.39 10.51 -30.60
C VAL A 409 -14.13 10.74 -29.29
N GLY A 410 -15.37 10.24 -29.17
CA GLY A 410 -16.16 10.32 -27.94
C GLY A 410 -15.47 9.65 -26.76
N GLY A 411 -14.93 8.44 -26.91
CA GLY A 411 -14.21 7.78 -25.82
C GLY A 411 -12.88 8.43 -25.46
N LEU A 412 -12.14 8.97 -26.45
CA LEU A 412 -10.90 9.71 -26.18
C LEU A 412 -11.19 11.03 -25.44
N VAL A 413 -12.25 11.75 -25.84
CA VAL A 413 -12.70 12.96 -25.16
C VAL A 413 -13.24 12.62 -23.76
N PHE A 414 -13.91 11.49 -23.58
CA PHE A 414 -14.34 11.03 -22.25
C PHE A 414 -13.15 10.86 -21.32
N ALA A 415 -12.15 10.09 -21.73
CA ALA A 415 -10.95 9.83 -20.93
C ALA A 415 -10.22 11.15 -20.62
N PHE A 416 -10.01 11.99 -21.65
CA PHE A 416 -9.36 13.28 -21.47
C PHE A 416 -10.10 14.20 -20.50
N LEU A 417 -11.42 14.33 -20.61
CA LEU A 417 -12.20 15.20 -19.71
C LEU A 417 -12.25 14.64 -18.29
N PHE A 418 -12.27 13.31 -18.13
CA PHE A 418 -12.17 12.69 -16.82
C PHE A 418 -10.83 13.01 -16.18
N ASP A 419 -9.72 12.76 -16.88
CA ASP A 419 -8.37 12.99 -16.36
C ASP A 419 -8.10 14.49 -16.11
N LEU A 420 -8.61 15.36 -16.98
CA LEU A 420 -8.57 16.81 -16.79
C LEU A 420 -9.23 17.21 -15.47
N ARG A 421 -10.41 16.68 -15.18
CA ARG A 421 -11.08 16.95 -13.91
C ARG A 421 -10.35 16.33 -12.73
N TYR A 422 -10.04 15.04 -12.81
CA TYR A 422 -9.47 14.25 -11.72
C TYR A 422 -8.11 14.81 -11.27
N ALA A 423 -7.17 14.93 -12.20
CA ALA A 423 -5.78 15.25 -11.88
C ALA A 423 -5.49 16.76 -11.87
N PHE A 424 -6.15 17.56 -12.72
CA PHE A 424 -5.79 18.98 -12.87
C PHE A 424 -6.74 19.94 -12.15
N ILE A 425 -8.05 19.68 -12.19
CA ILE A 425 -9.03 20.55 -11.51
C ILE A 425 -9.11 20.18 -10.03
N ASP A 426 -9.32 18.91 -9.73
CA ASP A 426 -9.55 18.40 -8.38
C ASP A 426 -8.24 17.94 -7.70
N LYS A 427 -7.11 17.98 -8.42
CA LYS A 427 -5.74 17.70 -7.92
C LYS A 427 -5.59 16.36 -7.19
N LYS A 428 -6.34 15.34 -7.59
CA LYS A 428 -6.24 13.99 -7.02
C LYS A 428 -5.07 13.22 -7.64
N ALA A 429 -4.37 12.44 -6.81
CA ALA A 429 -3.33 11.53 -7.28
C ALA A 429 -3.98 10.20 -7.71
N TYR A 430 -3.45 9.58 -8.76
CA TYR A 430 -3.85 8.21 -9.14
C TYR A 430 -3.20 7.20 -8.21
N SER A 431 -3.68 7.16 -6.98
CA SER A 431 -3.11 6.40 -5.88
C SER A 431 -4.17 6.06 -4.84
N LEU A 432 -3.95 4.98 -4.09
CA LEU A 432 -4.77 4.64 -2.91
C LEU A 432 -4.76 5.78 -1.89
N SER A 433 -3.68 6.55 -1.81
CA SER A 433 -3.54 7.72 -0.93
C SER A 433 -4.56 8.85 -1.18
N SER A 434 -5.23 8.86 -2.34
CA SER A 434 -6.28 9.84 -2.63
C SER A 434 -7.69 9.38 -2.24
N ILE A 435 -7.82 8.19 -1.65
CA ILE A 435 -9.09 7.65 -1.16
C ILE A 435 -9.33 8.15 0.26
N THR A 436 -10.34 8.99 0.45
CA THR A 436 -10.87 9.35 1.79
C THR A 436 -11.78 8.27 2.35
N SER A 437 -12.60 7.66 1.49
CA SER A 437 -13.42 6.51 1.81
C SER A 437 -13.78 5.74 0.54
N GLN A 438 -14.15 4.46 0.69
CA GLN A 438 -14.62 3.64 -0.43
C GLN A 438 -15.85 4.26 -1.11
N MET A 439 -16.79 4.81 -0.32
CA MET A 439 -18.01 5.43 -0.84
C MET A 439 -17.69 6.70 -1.64
N ASP A 440 -16.77 7.55 -1.15
CA ASP A 440 -16.39 8.78 -1.84
C ASP A 440 -15.74 8.49 -3.20
N LEU A 441 -14.87 7.47 -3.27
CA LEU A 441 -14.27 7.04 -4.53
C LEU A 441 -15.36 6.61 -5.54
N ILE A 442 -16.28 5.73 -5.11
CA ILE A 442 -17.34 5.21 -5.95
C ILE A 442 -18.26 6.34 -6.45
N LEU A 443 -18.69 7.22 -5.54
CA LEU A 443 -19.56 8.34 -5.87
C LEU A 443 -18.86 9.33 -6.80
N TYR A 444 -17.62 9.71 -6.49
CA TYR A 444 -16.86 10.66 -7.30
C TYR A 444 -16.66 10.14 -8.73
N VAL A 445 -16.09 8.93 -8.87
CA VAL A 445 -15.82 8.35 -10.19
C VAL A 445 -17.13 8.11 -10.92
N GLY A 446 -18.15 7.62 -10.22
CA GLY A 446 -19.42 7.27 -10.83
C GLY A 446 -20.21 8.47 -11.34
N VAL A 447 -20.39 9.51 -10.51
CA VAL A 447 -21.10 10.74 -10.91
C VAL A 447 -20.36 11.45 -12.03
N THR A 448 -19.02 11.55 -11.94
CA THR A 448 -18.20 12.16 -12.99
C THR A 448 -18.38 11.43 -14.32
N SER A 449 -18.34 10.10 -14.29
CA SER A 449 -18.55 9.26 -15.48
C SER A 449 -19.94 9.45 -16.09
N ALA A 450 -20.99 9.49 -15.25
CA ALA A 450 -22.35 9.67 -15.73
C ALA A 450 -22.53 11.05 -16.41
N VAL A 451 -22.02 12.12 -15.80
CA VAL A 451 -22.10 13.48 -16.34
C VAL A 451 -21.35 13.59 -17.68
N LEU A 452 -20.12 13.09 -17.74
CA LEU A 452 -19.31 13.11 -18.96
C LEU A 452 -19.94 12.26 -20.08
N LEU A 453 -20.52 11.10 -19.76
CA LEU A 453 -21.23 10.28 -20.72
C LEU A 453 -22.43 11.03 -21.31
N ILE A 454 -23.26 11.67 -20.47
CA ILE A 454 -24.43 12.44 -20.92
C ILE A 454 -24.00 13.59 -21.85
N PHE A 455 -22.94 14.31 -21.46
CA PHE A 455 -22.38 15.40 -22.28
C PHE A 455 -21.93 14.91 -23.65
N ILE A 456 -21.12 13.85 -23.69
CA ILE A 456 -20.57 13.29 -24.93
C ILE A 456 -21.67 12.68 -25.79
N TRP A 457 -22.64 12.00 -25.18
CA TRP A 457 -23.83 11.49 -25.85
C TRP A 457 -24.61 12.60 -26.53
N LEU A 458 -24.84 13.73 -25.85
CA LEU A 458 -25.62 14.85 -26.38
C LEU A 458 -24.89 15.51 -27.56
N VAL A 459 -23.61 15.88 -27.38
CA VAL A 459 -22.77 16.49 -28.43
C VAL A 459 -22.69 15.57 -29.65
N THR A 460 -22.42 14.28 -29.45
CA THR A 460 -22.34 13.30 -30.54
C THR A 460 -23.69 13.13 -31.23
N SER A 461 -24.80 13.09 -30.48
CA SER A 461 -26.13 12.91 -31.05
C SER A 461 -26.58 14.11 -31.89
N ILE A 462 -26.21 15.33 -31.50
CA ILE A 462 -26.50 16.56 -32.25
C ILE A 462 -25.63 16.62 -33.52
N THR A 463 -24.31 16.53 -33.37
CA THR A 463 -23.35 16.66 -34.49
C THR A 463 -23.59 15.62 -35.57
N GLN A 464 -23.94 14.40 -35.17
CA GLN A 464 -24.21 13.32 -36.11
C GLN A 464 -25.68 13.17 -36.52
N LYS A 465 -26.53 14.15 -36.18
CA LYS A 465 -27.97 14.16 -36.47
C LYS A 465 -28.66 12.85 -36.07
N THR A 466 -28.24 12.23 -34.97
CA THR A 466 -28.73 10.93 -34.52
C THR A 466 -30.23 10.98 -34.20
N PHE A 467 -30.72 12.10 -33.66
CA PHE A 467 -32.15 12.33 -33.42
C PHE A 467 -33.01 12.43 -34.69
N CYS A 468 -32.40 12.61 -35.87
CA CYS A 468 -33.10 12.60 -37.16
C CYS A 468 -33.30 11.19 -37.73
N LEU A 469 -32.59 10.18 -37.19
CA LEU A 469 -32.68 8.80 -37.67
C LEU A 469 -34.00 8.15 -37.26
N THR A 470 -34.28 6.94 -37.75
CA THR A 470 -35.41 6.15 -37.21
C THR A 470 -35.15 5.76 -35.76
N PRO A 471 -36.19 5.58 -34.90
CA PRO A 471 -35.99 5.31 -33.48
C PRO A 471 -35.04 4.14 -33.19
N GLY A 472 -35.16 3.04 -33.95
CA GLY A 472 -34.29 1.87 -33.79
C GLY A 472 -32.84 2.12 -34.22
N GLU A 473 -32.60 2.93 -35.25
CA GLU A 473 -31.24 3.30 -35.65
C GLU A 473 -30.60 4.27 -34.67
N ALA A 474 -31.38 5.22 -34.16
CA ALA A 474 -30.92 6.19 -33.18
C ALA A 474 -30.49 5.49 -31.86
N GLY A 475 -31.28 4.52 -31.40
CA GLY A 475 -30.93 3.67 -30.26
C GLY A 475 -29.66 2.85 -30.49
N ILE A 476 -29.55 2.15 -31.62
CA ILE A 476 -28.34 1.35 -31.96
C ILE A 476 -27.08 2.23 -32.03
N LYS A 477 -27.18 3.44 -32.57
CA LYS A 477 -26.06 4.37 -32.67
C LYS A 477 -25.58 4.84 -31.30
N THR A 478 -26.52 5.06 -30.37
CA THR A 478 -26.21 5.38 -28.97
C THR A 478 -25.55 4.22 -28.24
N LEU A 479 -26.06 3.00 -28.40
CA LEU A 479 -25.40 1.81 -27.85
C LEU A 479 -23.97 1.64 -28.39
N SER A 480 -23.77 1.91 -29.68
CA SER A 480 -22.47 1.80 -30.32
C SER A 480 -21.48 2.86 -29.79
N LEU A 481 -21.96 4.07 -29.48
CA LEU A 481 -21.16 5.11 -28.83
C LEU A 481 -20.73 4.66 -27.43
N GLY A 482 -21.66 4.25 -26.57
CA GLY A 482 -21.34 3.81 -25.21
C GLY A 482 -20.39 2.62 -25.19
N LEU A 483 -20.60 1.63 -26.08
CA LEU A 483 -19.68 0.51 -26.23
C LEU A 483 -18.27 0.96 -26.67
N SER A 484 -18.16 1.98 -27.53
CA SER A 484 -16.85 2.53 -27.93
C SER A 484 -16.14 3.22 -26.76
N ILE A 485 -16.88 3.96 -25.94
CA ILE A 485 -16.35 4.60 -24.73
C ILE A 485 -15.85 3.51 -23.78
N VAL A 486 -16.66 2.50 -23.48
CA VAL A 486 -16.31 1.35 -22.64
C VAL A 486 -14.98 0.73 -23.07
N PHE A 487 -14.77 0.51 -24.37
CA PHE A 487 -13.51 -0.07 -24.85
C PHE A 487 -12.28 0.78 -24.56
N ILE A 488 -12.39 2.09 -24.68
CA ILE A 488 -11.26 3.01 -24.43
C ILE A 488 -10.93 3.06 -22.94
N ILE A 489 -11.94 3.21 -22.09
CA ILE A 489 -11.74 3.26 -20.63
C ILE A 489 -11.39 1.88 -20.02
N SER A 490 -11.56 0.79 -20.77
CA SER A 490 -11.13 -0.55 -20.35
C SER A 490 -9.63 -0.80 -20.57
N LEU A 491 -8.90 0.06 -21.30
CA LEU A 491 -7.48 -0.17 -21.58
C LEU A 491 -6.62 -0.29 -20.32
N PRO A 492 -6.76 0.58 -19.29
CA PRO A 492 -6.04 0.41 -18.03
C PRO A 492 -6.43 -0.87 -17.28
N VAL A 493 -7.70 -1.27 -17.37
CA VAL A 493 -8.20 -2.53 -16.77
C VAL A 493 -7.50 -3.74 -17.39
N TRP A 494 -7.35 -3.76 -18.71
CA TRP A 494 -6.69 -4.88 -19.40
C TRP A 494 -5.18 -4.90 -19.18
N LEU A 495 -4.55 -3.72 -19.07
CA LEU A 495 -3.14 -3.62 -18.68
C LEU A 495 -2.92 -4.18 -17.28
N SER A 496 -3.74 -3.78 -16.31
CA SER A 496 -3.66 -4.32 -14.95
C SER A 496 -3.97 -5.81 -14.90
N PHE A 497 -4.98 -6.28 -15.63
CA PHE A 497 -5.25 -7.71 -15.75
C PHE A 497 -4.04 -8.47 -16.29
N TYR A 498 -3.38 -7.95 -17.33
CA TYR A 498 -2.16 -8.54 -17.84
C TYR A 498 -1.08 -8.60 -16.76
N LEU A 499 -0.78 -7.48 -16.10
CA LEU A 499 0.33 -7.35 -15.15
C LEU A 499 0.10 -8.11 -13.84
N ASN A 500 -1.09 -7.98 -13.28
CA ASN A 500 -1.44 -8.33 -11.90
C ASN A 500 -2.42 -9.51 -11.82
N GLY A 501 -3.28 -9.68 -12.84
CA GLY A 501 -4.36 -10.65 -12.84
C GLY A 501 -5.69 -9.99 -12.48
N ALA A 502 -6.74 -10.81 -12.30
CA ALA A 502 -8.06 -10.27 -11.96
C ALA A 502 -8.18 -9.88 -10.48
N VAL A 503 -7.51 -10.61 -9.60
CA VAL A 503 -7.55 -10.45 -8.14
C VAL A 503 -6.16 -10.77 -7.56
N VAL A 504 -5.90 -10.31 -6.35
CA VAL A 504 -4.71 -10.70 -5.59
C VAL A 504 -4.83 -12.17 -5.20
N THR A 505 -3.73 -12.92 -5.31
CA THR A 505 -3.74 -14.37 -5.06
C THR A 505 -2.59 -14.78 -4.16
N TRP A 506 -1.37 -14.82 -4.72
CA TRP A 506 -0.17 -15.23 -3.98
C TRP A 506 0.90 -14.12 -3.92
N THR A 507 0.77 -13.10 -4.77
CA THR A 507 1.67 -11.95 -4.88
C THR A 507 0.87 -10.66 -4.90
N LEU A 508 1.43 -9.60 -4.34
CA LEU A 508 0.79 -8.28 -4.33
C LEU A 508 0.85 -7.61 -5.71
N PRO A 509 -0.18 -6.85 -6.10
CA PRO A 509 -0.25 -6.22 -7.41
C PRO A 509 0.67 -4.99 -7.45
N ASP A 510 1.01 -4.56 -8.67
CA ASP A 510 1.46 -3.18 -8.86
C ASP A 510 0.29 -2.23 -8.54
N TYR A 511 0.40 -1.51 -7.42
CA TYR A 511 -0.71 -0.72 -6.87
C TYR A 511 -1.14 0.45 -7.77
N PHE A 512 -0.23 1.03 -8.56
CA PHE A 512 -0.58 2.06 -9.53
C PHE A 512 -1.52 1.51 -10.61
N THR A 513 -1.12 0.43 -11.29
CA THR A 513 -1.94 -0.17 -12.36
C THR A 513 -3.20 -0.83 -11.80
N SER A 514 -3.16 -1.38 -10.58
CA SER A 514 -4.34 -1.87 -9.85
C SER A 514 -5.35 -0.75 -9.59
N TYR A 515 -4.89 0.41 -9.10
CA TYR A 515 -5.73 1.58 -8.85
C TYR A 515 -6.37 2.13 -10.14
N MET A 516 -5.59 2.25 -11.21
CA MET A 516 -6.09 2.67 -12.52
C MET A 516 -7.17 1.73 -13.05
N ALA A 517 -7.01 0.42 -12.83
CA ALA A 517 -8.02 -0.56 -13.19
C ALA A 517 -9.28 -0.45 -12.34
N LEU A 518 -9.17 -0.19 -11.03
CA LEU A 518 -10.31 0.04 -10.15
C LEU A 518 -11.16 1.24 -10.63
N ILE A 519 -10.52 2.38 -10.92
CA ILE A 519 -11.20 3.54 -11.52
C ILE A 519 -11.86 3.15 -12.85
N GLY A 520 -11.10 2.49 -13.73
CA GLY A 520 -11.60 2.04 -15.03
C GLY A 520 -12.84 1.12 -14.91
N LEU A 521 -12.85 0.20 -13.94
CA LEU A 521 -13.99 -0.69 -13.70
C LEU A 521 -15.22 0.07 -13.21
N ILE A 522 -15.07 1.06 -12.32
CA ILE A 522 -16.20 1.91 -11.89
C ILE A 522 -16.73 2.74 -13.07
N GLN A 523 -15.85 3.31 -13.90
CA GLN A 523 -16.25 4.00 -15.12
C GLN A 523 -17.00 3.07 -16.08
N VAL A 524 -16.48 1.85 -16.31
CA VAL A 524 -17.11 0.83 -17.18
C VAL A 524 -18.48 0.43 -16.66
N LEU A 525 -18.62 0.23 -15.34
CA LEU A 525 -19.89 -0.07 -14.67
C LEU A 525 -20.92 1.02 -14.98
N ILE A 526 -20.58 2.28 -14.74
CA ILE A 526 -21.50 3.40 -14.97
C ILE A 526 -21.82 3.59 -16.44
N VAL A 527 -20.81 3.61 -17.31
CA VAL A 527 -21.04 3.84 -18.74
C VAL A 527 -21.90 2.73 -19.33
N SER A 528 -21.65 1.48 -18.94
CA SER A 528 -22.42 0.33 -19.42
C SER A 528 -23.84 0.30 -18.86
N GLY A 529 -24.05 0.71 -17.61
CA GLY A 529 -25.37 0.80 -16.99
C GLY A 529 -26.25 1.94 -17.53
N VAL A 530 -25.66 3.11 -17.80
CA VAL A 530 -26.41 4.31 -18.23
C VAL A 530 -26.67 4.32 -19.75
N THR A 531 -25.79 3.74 -20.57
CA THR A 531 -25.91 3.75 -22.03
C THR A 531 -27.25 3.17 -22.55
N PRO A 532 -27.78 2.04 -22.04
CA PRO A 532 -29.10 1.53 -22.43
C PRO A 532 -30.25 2.53 -22.19
N ILE A 533 -30.19 3.30 -21.10
CA ILE A 533 -31.19 4.33 -20.77
C ILE A 533 -31.12 5.46 -21.80
N LEU A 534 -29.91 5.95 -22.11
CA LEU A 534 -29.70 6.97 -23.14
C LEU A 534 -30.14 6.49 -24.53
N ALA A 535 -29.94 5.21 -24.85
CA ALA A 535 -30.42 4.63 -26.10
C ALA A 535 -31.96 4.65 -26.19
N GLY A 536 -32.65 4.34 -25.09
CA GLY A 536 -34.11 4.48 -24.98
C GLY A 536 -34.57 5.92 -25.16
N LEU A 537 -33.91 6.87 -24.49
CA LEU A 537 -34.20 8.30 -24.60
C LEU A 537 -33.99 8.82 -26.03
N THR A 538 -32.89 8.42 -26.68
CA THR A 538 -32.59 8.81 -28.07
C THR A 538 -33.67 8.30 -29.03
N ALA A 539 -34.12 7.06 -28.85
CA ALA A 539 -35.19 6.48 -29.65
C ALA A 539 -36.53 7.21 -29.43
N LEU A 540 -36.84 7.60 -28.19
CA LEU A 540 -38.04 8.37 -27.85
C LEU A 540 -38.04 9.76 -28.50
N VAL A 541 -36.94 10.51 -28.38
CA VAL A 541 -36.80 11.84 -28.98
C VAL A 541 -36.94 11.77 -30.51
N SER A 542 -36.29 10.78 -31.14
CA SER A 542 -36.45 10.51 -32.58
C SER A 542 -37.91 10.24 -32.94
N ARG A 543 -38.64 9.44 -32.16
CA ARG A 543 -40.05 9.12 -32.41
C ARG A 543 -40.96 10.35 -32.31
N ILE A 544 -40.74 11.22 -31.32
CA ILE A 544 -41.53 12.45 -31.13
C ILE A 544 -41.33 13.38 -32.34
N ARG A 545 -40.07 13.53 -32.78
CA ARG A 545 -39.74 14.36 -33.94
C ARG A 545 -40.40 13.86 -35.23
N HIS A 546 -40.35 12.56 -35.50
CA HIS A 546 -40.99 11.95 -36.68
C HIS A 546 -42.53 12.00 -36.64
N LYS A 547 -43.15 12.26 -35.49
CA LYS A 547 -44.60 12.51 -35.38
C LYS A 547 -44.98 13.98 -35.56
N SER A 548 -44.01 14.89 -35.47
CA SER A 548 -44.20 16.35 -35.51
C SER A 548 -43.82 16.96 -36.87
N ILE A 549 -43.33 16.12 -37.79
CA ILE A 549 -43.07 16.37 -39.22
C ILE A 549 -44.10 15.56 -39.99
#